data_AF-A0A2S9F8U2-F1
#
_entry.id   AF-A0A2S9F8U2-F1
#
_cell.length_a   1.000
_cell.length_b   1.000
_cell.length_c   1.000
_cell.angle_alpha   90.00
_cell.angle_beta   90.00
_cell.angle_gamma   90.00
#
_symmetry.space_group_name_H-M   'P 1'
#
loop_
_entity.id
_entity.type
_entity.pdbx_description
1 polymer ?
#
loop_
_entity_poly.entity_id
_entity_poly.type
_entity_poly.pdbx_seq_one_letter_code
_entity_poly.pdbx_strand_id
1 'polypeptide(L)' 'VEAGNDGELTIYVREPAVDGKANDAVIRVLAEHLGVPRSRITLTSGATSRVKRFRVE' A
#
# COMPACT_ATOMS: atom_id res chain seq x y z
N VAL A 1 -2.06 6.76 8.07
CA VAL A 1 -2.65 6.79 6.71
C VAL A 1 -3.44 8.07 6.62
N GLU A 2 -3.22 8.86 5.57
CA GLU A 2 -4.01 10.05 5.29
C GLU A 2 -4.81 9.78 4.02
N ALA A 3 -6.14 9.95 4.11
CA ALA A 3 -7.02 9.79 2.96
C ALA A 3 -7.16 11.12 2.22
N GLY A 4 -6.94 11.09 0.92
CA GLY A 4 -7.18 12.19 -0.01
C GLY A 4 -8.50 12.01 -0.76
N ASN A 5 -8.61 12.68 -1.91
CA ASN A 5 -9.78 12.55 -2.78
C ASN A 5 -9.71 11.24 -3.59
N ASP A 6 -10.87 10.76 -4.05
CA ASP A 6 -11.00 9.70 -5.05
C ASP A 6 -10.24 8.39 -4.75
N GLY A 7 -10.09 8.05 -3.47
CA GLY A 7 -9.42 6.83 -3.01
C GLY A 7 -7.90 6.92 -2.97
N GLU A 8 -7.32 8.12 -3.07
CA GLU A 8 -5.89 8.32 -2.81
C GLU A 8 -5.58 8.14 -1.33
N LEU A 9 -4.52 7.38 -1.04
CA LEU A 9 -4.01 7.17 0.32
C LEU A 9 -2.53 7.54 0.37
N THR A 10 -2.19 8.47 1.25
CA THR A 10 -0.80 8.76 1.60
C THR A 10 -0.41 7.89 2.80
N ILE A 11 0.58 7.02 2.58
CA ILE A 11 1.02 6.03 3.55
C ILE A 11 2.47 6.32 3.94
N TYR A 12 2.67 6.66 5.20
CA TYR A 12 3.98 6.87 5.79
C TYR A 12 4.49 5.54 6.35
N VAL A 13 5.52 4.98 5.72
CA VAL A 13 6.25 3.80 6.19
C VAL A 13 7.65 4.21 6.64
N ARG A 14 8.21 3.53 7.63
CA ARG A 14 9.58 3.79 8.12
C ARG A 14 10.62 3.08 7.27
N GLU A 15 10.19 2.02 6.61
CA GLU A 15 11.00 1.15 5.78
C GLU A 15 11.47 1.92 4.52
N PRO A 16 12.76 1.81 4.17
CA PRO A 16 13.30 2.51 3.01
C PRO A 16 12.62 2.02 1.71
N ALA A 17 12.50 2.91 0.72
CA ALA A 17 11.92 2.62 -0.60
C ALA A 17 12.84 1.74 -1.48
N VAL A 18 13.47 0.73 -0.89
CA VAL A 18 14.46 -0.16 -1.51
C VAL A 18 14.05 -1.61 -1.22
N ASP A 19 14.11 -2.49 -2.23
CA ASP A 19 13.97 -3.95 -2.11
C ASP A 19 12.67 -4.51 -1.52
N GLY A 20 11.50 -4.09 -2.01
CA GLY A 20 10.22 -4.78 -1.74
C GLY A 20 9.69 -4.66 -0.30
N LYS A 21 10.54 -4.36 0.68
CA LYS A 21 10.19 -4.15 2.10
C LYS A 21 9.18 -3.01 2.29
N ALA A 22 9.30 -1.97 1.47
CA ALA A 22 8.31 -0.89 1.44
C ALA A 22 6.93 -1.37 0.95
N ASN A 23 6.88 -2.30 -0.02
CA ASN A 23 5.60 -2.83 -0.51
C ASN A 23 4.92 -3.67 0.57
N ASP A 24 5.67 -4.52 1.26
CA ASP A 24 5.14 -5.34 2.35
C ASP A 24 4.65 -4.47 3.53
N ALA A 25 5.41 -3.43 3.88
CA ALA A 25 5.01 -2.47 4.90
C ALA A 25 3.71 -1.74 4.52
N VAL A 26 3.59 -1.30 3.26
CA VAL A 26 2.38 -0.66 2.74
C VAL A 26 1.19 -1.63 2.75
N ILE A 27 1.37 -2.87 2.31
CA ILE A 27 0.30 -3.90 2.31
C ILE A 27 -0.18 -4.17 3.74
N ARG A 28 0.72 -4.27 4.71
CA ARG A 28 0.34 -4.43 6.12
C ARG A 28 -0.51 -3.26 6.61
N VAL A 29 -0.06 -2.03 6.36
CA VAL A 29 -0.79 -0.83 6.79
C VAL A 29 -2.15 -0.72 6.09
N LEU A 30 -2.25 -1.05 4.81
CA LEU A 30 -3.51 -1.09 4.06
C LEU A 30 -4.46 -2.16 4.61
N ALA A 31 -3.95 -3.36 4.91
CA ALA A 31 -4.73 -4.46 5.48
C ALA A 31 -5.39 -4.06 6.80
N GLU A 32 -4.59 -3.46 7.70
CA GLU A 32 -5.07 -2.96 8.99
C GLU A 32 -6.08 -1.82 8.82
N HIS A 33 -5.82 -0.88 7.90
CA HIS A 33 -6.69 0.27 7.66
C HIS A 33 -8.04 -0.12 7.06
N LEU A 34 -8.07 -1.09 6.14
CA LEU A 34 -9.27 -1.53 5.44
C LEU A 34 -9.97 -2.72 6.12
N GLY A 35 -9.36 -3.33 7.15
CA GLY A 35 -9.93 -4.47 7.87
C GLY A 35 -9.97 -5.77 7.04
N VAL A 36 -9.10 -5.90 6.03
CA VAL A 36 -9.06 -7.06 5.13
C VAL A 36 -7.76 -7.86 5.31
N PRO A 37 -7.76 -9.18 5.01
CA PRO A 37 -6.52 -9.96 5.02
C PRO A 37 -5.51 -9.43 3.99
N ARG A 38 -4.22 -9.50 4.33
CA ARG A 38 -3.11 -9.13 3.43
C ARG A 38 -3.16 -9.85 2.07
N SER A 39 -3.66 -11.09 2.04
CA SER A 39 -3.80 -11.89 0.82
C SER A 39 -4.80 -11.31 -0.18
N ARG A 40 -5.72 -10.44 0.26
CA ARG A 40 -6.69 -9.76 -0.61
C ARG A 40 -6.17 -8.46 -1.20
N ILE A 41 -4.96 -8.05 -0.83
CA ILE A 41 -4.34 -6.81 -1.30
C ILE A 41 -3.24 -7.16 -2.28
N THR A 42 -3.45 -6.82 -3.55
CA THR A 42 -2.47 -7.10 -4.61
C THR A 42 -1.99 -5.80 -5.22
N LEU A 43 -0.67 -5.62 -5.31
CA LEU A 43 -0.07 -4.53 -6.06
C LEU A 43 -0.27 -4.78 -7.57
N THR A 44 -1.07 -3.95 -8.23
CA THR A 44 -1.33 -4.10 -9.67
C THR A 44 -0.36 -3.29 -10.53
N SER A 45 0.15 -2.16 -10.01
CA SER A 45 1.10 -1.32 -10.74
C SER A 45 1.90 -0.41 -9.82
N GLY A 46 3.06 0.06 -10.30
CA GLY A 46 3.91 1.02 -9.57
C GLY A 46 4.93 0.37 -8.63
N ALA A 47 5.36 -0.87 -8.90
CA ALA A 47 6.38 -1.54 -8.09
C ALA A 47 7.66 -0.69 -7.89
N THR A 48 8.11 0.00 -8.95
CA THR A 48 9.25 0.90 -8.95
C THR A 48 8.88 2.39 -8.89
N SER A 49 7.58 2.72 -8.80
CA SER A 49 7.08 4.09 -8.76
C SER A 49 6.74 4.54 -7.34
N ARG A 50 6.75 5.87 -7.13
CA ARG A 50 6.24 6.50 -5.90
C ARG A 50 4.73 6.35 -5.77
N VAL A 51 4.02 6.33 -6.90
CA VAL A 51 2.57 6.10 -6.94
C VAL A 51 2.30 4.63 -7.21
N LYS A 52 1.57 3.98 -6.31
CA LYS A 52 1.26 2.54 -6.34
C LYS A 52 -0.25 2.35 -6.43
N ARG A 53 -0.69 1.42 -7.27
CA ARG A 53 -2.09 1.02 -7.36
C ARG A 53 -2.24 -0.38 -6.79
N PHE A 54 -3.15 -0.52 -5.85
CA PHE A 54 -3.51 -1.79 -5.23
C PHE A 54 -4.93 -2.15 -5.60
N ARG A 55 -5.17 -3.45 -5.77
CA ARG A 55 -6.51 -4.04 -5.84
C ARG A 55 -6.82 -4.70 -4.50
N VAL A 56 -8.06 -4.55 -4.05
CA VAL A 56 -8.60 -5.17 -2.84
C VAL A 56 -9.80 -6.05 -3.24
N GLU A 57 -9.82 -7.30 -2.78
CA GLU A 57 -10.90 -8.29 -3.02
C GLU A 57 -11.81 -8.55 -1.80
#